data_AF-A0A843JTA1-F1
#
_entry.id   AF-A0A843JTA1-F1
#
_cell.length_a   1.000
_cell.length_b   1.000
_cell.length_c   1.000
_cell.angle_alpha   90.00
_cell.angle_beta   90.00
_cell.angle_gamma   90.00
#
_symmetry.space_group_name_H-M   'P 1'
#
loop_
_entity.id
_entity.type
_entity.pdbx_description
1 polymer ?
#
loop_
_entity_poly.entity_id
_entity_poly.type
_entity_poly.pdbx_seq_one_letter_code
_entity_poly.pdbx_strand_id
1 'polypeptide(L)'
;MSEEKNINDPMERAIIKSFDLSDTGILKRETIIKSAKISIEANEGAIAKRIEELTKNEYLIHTSRGHYKKNPDYSFKFIDEPCSVVANKSKNVLKEEIREHTLNLKDAIRTWIYNFSEPCKEYPLDGGKLSSDIIHACESHVLFPDLTNHLPNLCSTVCSDWESYKKELEELDDLKGTLLRALGGEIRNCFEGLKFIFPYNDQYNLPEIVYNIVVGLQAGQEGYDSYENALYWLRNTHIQEQSDHIFWGEYLTVPAKNRDLLEKGVSEFITFFENAVDGEFNDLGRDIVIKVDSLKRKRDKIIRELDRLLKYTSFPGECEYLR
;
A
#
# COMPACT_ATOMS: atom_id res chain seq x y z
N MET A 1 -42.15 -22.72 21.59
CA MET A 1 -40.97 -23.59 21.72
C MET A 1 -40.37 -23.69 20.34
N SER A 2 -39.11 -23.29 20.17
CA SER A 2 -38.41 -23.46 18.88
C SER A 2 -38.12 -24.94 18.65
N GLU A 3 -38.43 -25.45 17.47
CA GLU A 3 -38.09 -26.81 17.07
C GLU A 3 -36.58 -26.90 16.80
N GLU A 4 -35.92 -27.91 17.37
CA GLU A 4 -34.48 -28.09 17.19
C GLU A 4 -34.21 -28.83 15.87
N LYS A 5 -33.40 -28.24 14.98
CA LYS A 5 -33.03 -28.85 13.69
C LYS A 5 -31.54 -29.12 13.62
N ASN A 6 -31.21 -30.35 13.27
CA ASN A 6 -29.84 -30.79 13.08
C ASN A 6 -29.42 -30.61 11.61
N ILE A 7 -28.40 -29.80 11.36
CA ILE A 7 -27.88 -29.46 10.03
C ILE A 7 -26.51 -30.12 9.84
N ASN A 8 -26.49 -31.14 8.98
CA ASN A 8 -25.28 -31.93 8.71
C ASN A 8 -24.60 -31.54 7.38
N ASP A 9 -25.35 -30.91 6.47
CA ASP A 9 -24.84 -30.50 5.17
C ASP A 9 -23.89 -29.27 5.30
N PRO A 10 -22.65 -29.33 4.79
CA PRO A 10 -21.68 -28.24 4.89
C PRO A 10 -22.10 -26.94 4.20
N MET A 11 -22.86 -27.03 3.09
CA MET A 11 -23.33 -25.88 2.35
C MET A 11 -24.48 -25.19 3.09
N GLU A 12 -25.41 -25.96 3.64
CA GLU A 12 -26.50 -25.45 4.48
C GLU A 12 -25.97 -24.77 5.74
N ARG A 13 -24.95 -25.37 6.35
CA ARG A 13 -24.25 -24.80 7.51
C ARG A 13 -23.62 -23.45 7.17
N ALA A 14 -22.88 -23.35 6.07
CA ALA A 14 -22.25 -22.09 5.63
C ALA A 14 -23.28 -20.99 5.35
N ILE A 15 -24.41 -21.36 4.72
CA ILE A 15 -25.51 -20.44 4.45
C ILE A 15 -26.18 -19.96 5.74
N ILE A 16 -26.55 -20.85 6.66
CA ILE A 16 -27.24 -20.50 7.91
C ILE A 16 -26.33 -19.67 8.82
N LYS A 17 -25.04 -20.01 8.91
CA LYS A 17 -24.05 -19.23 9.69
C LYS A 17 -23.77 -17.85 9.12
N SER A 18 -24.04 -17.61 7.84
CA SER A 18 -23.85 -16.27 7.25
C SER A 18 -24.70 -15.21 7.96
N PHE A 19 -25.85 -15.58 8.50
CA PHE A 19 -26.74 -14.67 9.24
C PHE A 19 -26.24 -14.30 10.63
N ASP A 20 -25.35 -15.09 11.22
CA ASP A 20 -24.72 -14.77 12.51
C ASP A 20 -23.71 -13.61 12.38
N LEU A 21 -23.33 -13.27 11.14
CA LEU A 21 -22.45 -12.14 10.81
C LEU A 21 -23.22 -10.82 10.63
N SER A 22 -24.55 -10.81 10.79
CA SER A 22 -25.42 -9.64 10.63
C SER A 22 -26.07 -9.26 11.94
N ASP A 23 -25.85 -8.04 12.41
CA ASP A 23 -26.49 -7.49 13.62
C ASP A 23 -28.02 -7.47 13.52
N THR A 24 -28.56 -7.40 12.30
CA THR A 24 -30.01 -7.40 12.03
C THR A 24 -30.58 -8.80 11.80
N GLY A 25 -29.74 -9.81 11.61
CA GLY A 25 -30.14 -11.16 11.20
C GLY A 25 -30.80 -11.24 9.81
N ILE A 26 -30.78 -10.15 9.03
CA ILE A 26 -31.37 -10.05 7.69
C ILE A 26 -30.26 -9.81 6.67
N LEU A 27 -30.26 -10.57 5.58
CA LEU A 27 -29.22 -10.49 4.53
C LEU A 27 -29.80 -10.59 3.12
N LYS A 28 -29.16 -9.94 2.15
CA LYS A 28 -29.45 -10.14 0.72
C LYS A 28 -28.88 -11.46 0.21
N ARG A 29 -29.48 -12.03 -0.83
CA ARG A 29 -29.00 -13.25 -1.50
C ARG A 29 -27.51 -13.20 -1.82
N GLU A 30 -27.06 -12.10 -2.43
CA GLU A 30 -25.67 -11.94 -2.87
C GLU A 30 -24.70 -11.90 -1.69
N THR A 31 -25.11 -11.30 -0.57
CA THR A 31 -24.32 -11.25 0.65
C THR A 31 -24.17 -12.65 1.26
N ILE A 32 -25.25 -13.43 1.30
CA ILE A 32 -25.22 -14.82 1.79
C ILE A 32 -24.27 -15.67 0.92
N ILE A 33 -24.36 -15.53 -0.40
CA ILE A 33 -23.48 -16.26 -1.34
C ILE A 33 -22.01 -15.91 -1.09
N LYS A 34 -21.70 -14.62 -0.98
CA LYS A 34 -20.32 -14.16 -0.72
C LYS A 34 -19.81 -14.66 0.63
N SER A 35 -20.63 -14.60 1.68
CA SER A 35 -20.26 -15.09 3.02
C SER A 35 -20.06 -16.60 3.06
N ALA A 36 -20.95 -17.38 2.43
CA ALA A 36 -20.84 -18.83 2.39
C ALA A 36 -19.57 -19.29 1.65
N LYS A 37 -19.18 -18.63 0.55
CA LYS A 37 -17.94 -18.93 -0.21
C LYS A 37 -16.65 -18.77 0.60
N ILE A 38 -16.69 -18.10 1.75
CA ILE A 38 -15.54 -18.02 2.65
C ILE A 38 -15.30 -19.37 3.35
N SER A 39 -16.36 -20.15 3.58
CA SER A 39 -16.31 -21.39 4.36
C SER A 39 -16.37 -22.66 3.52
N ILE A 40 -16.76 -22.56 2.24
CA ILE A 40 -16.89 -23.71 1.34
C ILE A 40 -16.40 -23.38 -0.07
N GLU A 41 -15.77 -24.36 -0.72
CA GLU A 41 -15.43 -24.28 -2.14
C GLU A 41 -16.63 -24.73 -2.99
N ALA A 42 -17.52 -23.79 -3.29
CA ALA A 42 -18.70 -24.03 -4.11
C ALA A 42 -18.96 -22.87 -5.08
N ASN A 43 -19.48 -23.21 -6.28
CA ASN A 43 -19.87 -22.18 -7.24
C ASN A 43 -21.13 -21.43 -6.79
N GLU A 44 -21.28 -20.19 -7.26
CA GLU A 44 -22.35 -19.29 -6.82
C GLU A 44 -23.75 -19.84 -7.16
N GLY A 45 -23.90 -20.52 -8.29
CA GLY A 45 -25.17 -21.14 -8.70
C GLY A 45 -25.62 -22.26 -7.76
N ALA A 46 -24.69 -23.07 -7.26
CA ALA A 46 -24.97 -24.15 -6.31
C ALA A 46 -25.44 -23.59 -4.96
N ILE A 47 -24.76 -22.56 -4.44
CA ILE A 47 -25.13 -21.89 -3.20
C ILE A 47 -26.49 -21.19 -3.37
N ALA A 48 -26.68 -20.50 -4.50
CA ALA A 48 -27.91 -19.82 -4.82
C ALA A 48 -29.11 -20.79 -4.85
N LYS A 49 -28.93 -21.98 -5.45
CA LYS A 49 -29.94 -23.04 -5.45
C LYS A 49 -30.20 -23.60 -4.06
N ARG A 50 -29.15 -23.80 -3.25
CA ARG A 50 -29.31 -24.30 -1.87
C ARG A 50 -30.02 -23.28 -0.95
N ILE A 51 -29.83 -21.97 -1.16
CA ILE A 51 -30.61 -20.93 -0.46
C ILE A 51 -32.11 -21.06 -0.77
N GLU A 52 -32.48 -21.34 -2.03
CA GLU A 52 -33.89 -21.56 -2.41
C GLU A 52 -34.46 -22.83 -1.79
N GLU A 53 -33.68 -23.92 -1.73
CA GLU A 53 -34.07 -25.17 -1.07
C GLU A 53 -34.29 -24.97 0.43
N LEU A 54 -33.40 -24.27 1.12
CA LEU A 54 -33.54 -23.91 2.54
C LEU A 54 -34.74 -22.99 2.80
N THR A 55 -35.11 -22.16 1.83
CA THR A 55 -36.32 -21.32 1.91
C THR A 55 -37.58 -22.16 1.75
N LYS A 56 -37.59 -23.11 0.81
CA LYS A 56 -38.72 -24.04 0.62
C LYS A 56 -38.93 -24.96 1.82
N ASN A 57 -37.84 -25.35 2.49
CA ASN A 57 -37.86 -26.13 3.71
C ASN A 57 -38.12 -25.28 4.97
N GLU A 58 -38.48 -24.01 4.80
CA GLU A 58 -38.82 -23.05 5.86
C GLU A 58 -37.69 -22.76 6.87
N TYR A 59 -36.44 -23.14 6.58
CA TYR A 59 -35.29 -22.80 7.44
C TYR A 59 -34.88 -21.34 7.29
N LEU A 60 -35.09 -20.79 6.09
CA LEU A 60 -34.94 -19.37 5.79
C LEU A 60 -36.28 -18.77 5.40
N ILE A 61 -36.53 -17.55 5.84
CA ILE A 61 -37.71 -16.77 5.45
C ILE A 61 -37.26 -15.75 4.41
N HIS A 62 -37.82 -15.85 3.20
CA HIS A 62 -37.67 -14.81 2.19
C HIS A 62 -38.57 -13.62 2.55
N THR A 63 -37.94 -12.47 2.76
CA THR A 63 -38.59 -11.18 3.01
C THR A 63 -38.68 -10.37 1.72
N SER A 64 -39.36 -9.22 1.74
CA SER A 64 -39.52 -8.39 0.55
C SER A 64 -38.18 -7.99 -0.08
N ARG A 65 -38.12 -7.96 -1.43
CA ARG A 65 -36.97 -7.49 -2.22
C ARG A 65 -35.70 -8.36 -2.12
N GLY A 66 -35.80 -9.70 -2.10
CA GLY A 66 -34.62 -10.57 -2.21
C GLY A 66 -33.77 -10.66 -0.95
N HIS A 67 -34.35 -10.31 0.20
CA HIS A 67 -33.68 -10.42 1.50
C HIS A 67 -34.19 -11.66 2.23
N TYR A 68 -33.35 -12.24 3.07
CA TYR A 68 -33.63 -13.46 3.81
C TYR A 68 -33.34 -13.24 5.29
N LYS A 69 -33.94 -14.06 6.15
CA LYS A 69 -33.58 -14.19 7.57
C LYS A 69 -33.74 -15.64 8.01
N LYS A 70 -33.07 -16.01 9.10
CA LYS A 70 -33.32 -17.31 9.74
C LYS A 70 -34.75 -17.37 10.25
N ASN A 71 -35.39 -18.53 10.09
CA ASN A 71 -36.70 -18.75 10.69
C ASN A 71 -36.54 -18.86 12.23
N PRO A 72 -37.19 -17.97 13.02
CA PRO A 72 -37.08 -17.97 14.47
C PRO A 72 -37.74 -19.20 15.13
N ASP A 73 -38.59 -19.92 14.40
CA ASP A 73 -39.24 -21.13 14.91
C ASP A 73 -38.27 -22.31 15.03
N TYR A 74 -37.07 -22.21 14.42
CA TYR A 74 -36.03 -23.23 14.48
C TYR A 74 -34.81 -22.79 15.30
N SER A 75 -34.32 -23.71 16.12
CA SER A 75 -32.98 -23.64 16.72
C SER A 75 -32.07 -24.61 15.97
N PHE A 76 -31.10 -24.07 15.24
CA PHE A 76 -30.18 -24.89 14.44
C PHE A 76 -29.04 -25.44 15.29
N LYS A 77 -28.93 -26.77 15.37
CA LYS A 77 -27.74 -27.48 15.86
C LYS A 77 -27.00 -28.08 14.67
N PHE A 78 -25.68 -28.09 14.71
CA PHE A 78 -24.87 -28.63 13.62
C PHE A 78 -24.26 -29.95 14.12
N ILE A 79 -24.79 -31.09 13.66
CA ILE A 79 -24.27 -32.43 14.00
C ILE A 79 -23.17 -32.77 12.99
N ASP A 80 -22.13 -33.46 13.47
CA ASP A 80 -20.82 -33.61 12.83
C ASP A 80 -20.04 -32.28 12.75
N GLU A 81 -19.38 -31.94 13.86
CA GLU A 81 -18.13 -31.19 13.79
C GLU A 81 -17.15 -32.00 12.93
N PRO A 82 -16.67 -31.44 11.81
CA PRO A 82 -15.95 -30.18 11.82
C PRO A 82 -16.40 -29.17 10.74
N CYS A 83 -16.60 -27.91 11.14
CA CYS A 83 -15.71 -26.86 10.62
C CYS A 83 -15.00 -26.33 11.85
N SER A 84 -14.11 -27.15 12.40
CA SER A 84 -13.14 -26.70 13.36
C SER A 84 -12.13 -25.85 12.59
N VAL A 85 -12.13 -24.54 12.83
CA VAL A 85 -10.84 -23.97 13.21
C VAL A 85 -10.66 -24.50 14.63
N VAL A 86 -10.01 -25.65 14.71
CA VAL A 86 -9.66 -26.45 15.90
C VAL A 86 -10.24 -25.93 17.23
N ALA A 87 -11.54 -26.11 17.48
CA ALA A 87 -12.08 -26.06 18.85
C ALA A 87 -11.62 -27.32 19.60
N ASN A 88 -10.32 -27.40 19.88
CA ASN A 88 -9.83 -28.34 20.87
C ASN A 88 -10.02 -27.71 22.24
N LYS A 89 -10.86 -28.38 23.03
CA LYS A 89 -10.97 -28.31 24.48
C LYS A 89 -9.69 -27.82 25.18
N SER A 90 -9.54 -26.52 25.37
CA SER A 90 -8.74 -25.96 26.46
C SER A 90 -9.47 -24.76 27.05
N LYS A 91 -9.65 -24.84 28.37
CA LYS A 91 -9.97 -23.82 29.39
C LYS A 91 -10.72 -22.57 28.93
N ASN A 92 -11.92 -22.37 29.50
CA ASN A 92 -12.60 -21.08 29.74
C ASN A 92 -11.75 -19.81 29.49
N VAL A 93 -11.53 -19.45 28.23
CA VAL A 93 -11.17 -18.08 27.87
C VAL A 93 -12.45 -17.29 28.07
N LEU A 94 -12.42 -16.34 28.99
CA LEU A 94 -13.59 -15.53 29.29
C LEU A 94 -13.99 -14.79 28.01
N LYS A 95 -15.30 -14.69 27.73
CA LYS A 95 -15.80 -13.88 26.59
C LYS A 95 -15.21 -12.46 26.56
N GLU A 96 -14.82 -11.96 27.74
CA GLU A 96 -14.15 -10.68 27.94
C GLU A 96 -12.74 -10.64 27.34
N GLU A 97 -11.94 -11.70 27.48
CA GLU A 97 -10.57 -11.79 26.94
C GLU A 97 -10.59 -11.86 25.40
N ILE A 98 -11.56 -12.56 24.82
CA ILE A 98 -11.78 -12.60 23.36
C ILE A 98 -12.18 -11.22 22.83
N ARG A 99 -13.03 -10.50 23.59
CA ARG A 99 -13.47 -9.15 23.26
C ARG A 99 -12.31 -8.17 23.31
N GLU A 100 -11.51 -8.21 24.36
CA GLU A 100 -10.31 -7.37 24.53
C GLU A 100 -9.28 -7.66 23.44
N HIS A 101 -9.00 -8.93 23.15
CA HIS A 101 -8.10 -9.32 22.06
C HIS A 101 -8.56 -8.78 20.70
N THR A 102 -9.85 -8.91 20.39
CA THR A 102 -10.44 -8.38 19.15
C THR A 102 -10.28 -6.86 19.06
N LEU A 103 -10.47 -6.13 20.16
CA LEU A 103 -10.28 -4.67 20.21
C LEU A 103 -8.82 -4.30 19.95
N ASN A 104 -7.88 -4.96 20.63
CA ASN A 104 -6.45 -4.73 20.46
C ASN A 104 -5.99 -5.00 19.03
N LEU A 105 -6.47 -6.09 18.41
CA LEU A 105 -6.20 -6.39 17.00
C LEU A 105 -6.73 -5.31 16.06
N LYS A 106 -7.95 -4.80 16.31
CA LYS A 106 -8.51 -3.70 15.49
C LYS A 106 -7.71 -2.42 15.61
N ASP A 107 -7.30 -2.05 16.81
CA ASP A 107 -6.49 -0.84 17.04
C ASP A 107 -5.12 -0.96 16.36
N ALA A 108 -4.55 -2.15 16.40
CA ALA A 108 -3.28 -2.40 15.79
C ALA A 108 -3.41 -2.47 14.24
N ILE A 109 -4.51 -2.99 13.66
CA ILE A 109 -4.78 -2.86 12.20
C ILE A 109 -4.93 -1.39 11.80
N ARG A 110 -5.66 -0.57 12.58
CA ARG A 110 -5.80 0.88 12.32
C ARG A 110 -4.46 1.58 12.33
N THR A 111 -3.60 1.24 13.29
CA THR A 111 -2.24 1.78 13.40
C THR A 111 -1.39 1.38 12.18
N TRP A 112 -1.53 0.15 11.70
CA TRP A 112 -0.84 -0.28 10.48
C TRP A 112 -1.32 0.50 9.25
N ILE A 113 -2.63 0.68 9.06
CA ILE A 113 -3.19 1.50 7.97
C ILE A 113 -2.66 2.94 8.06
N TYR A 114 -2.60 3.52 9.27
CA TYR A 114 -2.08 4.87 9.49
C TYR A 114 -0.61 5.01 9.06
N ASN A 115 0.20 4.00 9.34
CA ASN A 115 1.63 3.97 8.96
C ASN A 115 1.85 3.61 7.49
N PHE A 116 0.82 3.17 6.77
CA PHE A 116 0.91 2.79 5.38
C PHE A 116 0.86 4.02 4.45
N SER A 117 1.96 4.78 4.41
CA SER A 117 2.07 5.99 3.60
C SER A 117 2.02 5.71 2.09
N GLU A 118 1.61 6.72 1.32
CA GLU A 118 1.65 6.63 -0.14
C GLU A 118 3.08 6.53 -0.68
N PRO A 119 3.31 5.74 -1.74
CA PRO A 119 4.58 5.73 -2.44
C PRO A 119 4.81 7.09 -3.11
N CYS A 120 6.04 7.60 -3.01
CA CYS A 120 6.43 8.89 -3.57
C CYS A 120 7.29 8.71 -4.82
N LYS A 121 7.11 9.57 -5.83
CA LYS A 121 7.96 9.60 -7.05
C LYS A 121 9.21 10.46 -6.88
N GLU A 122 9.13 11.48 -6.03
CA GLU A 122 10.22 12.42 -5.78
C GLU A 122 11.37 11.73 -5.02
N TYR A 123 12.57 12.29 -5.22
CA TYR A 123 13.72 12.01 -4.39
C TYR A 123 13.67 12.94 -3.17
N PRO A 124 13.88 12.41 -1.95
CA PRO A 124 13.72 13.20 -0.73
C PRO A 124 14.83 14.25 -0.60
N LEU A 125 14.52 15.51 -0.93
CA LEU A 125 15.43 16.65 -0.76
C LEU A 125 15.60 17.06 0.73
N ASP A 126 14.62 16.75 1.59
CA ASP A 126 14.57 17.16 3.01
C ASP A 126 13.90 16.08 3.90
N GLY A 127 14.53 14.92 4.08
CA GLY A 127 14.04 13.91 5.04
C GLY A 127 12.69 13.26 4.67
N GLY A 128 12.34 13.27 3.39
CA GLY A 128 11.21 12.50 2.87
C GLY A 128 11.43 11.00 3.08
N LYS A 129 10.33 10.27 3.30
CA LYS A 129 10.39 8.83 3.58
C LYS A 129 10.82 8.05 2.35
N LEU A 130 11.93 7.32 2.45
CA LEU A 130 12.32 6.29 1.49
C LEU A 130 11.33 5.12 1.56
N SER A 131 11.30 4.28 0.53
CA SER A 131 10.44 3.09 0.57
C SER A 131 10.82 2.17 1.74
N SER A 132 12.10 2.17 2.14
CA SER A 132 12.59 1.51 3.35
C SER A 132 11.91 2.01 4.64
N ASP A 133 11.56 3.29 4.73
CA ASP A 133 10.88 3.84 5.91
C ASP A 133 9.43 3.38 5.97
N ILE A 134 8.78 3.21 4.82
CA ILE A 134 7.43 2.64 4.72
C ILE A 134 7.46 1.18 5.16
N ILE A 135 8.42 0.40 4.63
CA ILE A 135 8.61 -1.01 5.01
C ILE A 135 8.89 -1.11 6.50
N HIS A 136 9.84 -0.33 7.02
CA HIS A 136 10.20 -0.36 8.44
C HIS A 136 9.02 0.03 9.35
N ALA A 137 8.26 1.08 9.01
CA ALA A 137 7.10 1.49 9.80
C ALA A 137 5.99 0.42 9.83
N CYS A 138 5.84 -0.34 8.75
CA CYS A 138 4.92 -1.47 8.69
C CYS A 138 5.44 -2.71 9.44
N GLU A 139 6.69 -3.09 9.24
CA GLU A 139 7.27 -4.34 9.78
C GLU A 139 7.66 -4.24 11.26
N SER A 140 7.96 -3.03 11.75
CA SER A 140 8.21 -2.77 13.19
C SER A 140 6.94 -2.83 14.03
N HIS A 141 5.76 -2.87 13.40
CA HIS A 141 4.49 -2.89 14.08
C HIS A 141 4.23 -4.26 14.74
N VAL A 142 3.75 -4.27 15.98
CA VAL A 142 3.57 -5.48 16.81
C VAL A 142 2.69 -6.57 16.18
N LEU A 143 1.76 -6.21 15.31
CA LEU A 143 0.95 -7.20 14.58
C LEU A 143 1.69 -7.86 13.42
N PHE A 144 2.66 -7.17 12.82
CA PHE A 144 3.19 -7.59 11.53
C PHE A 144 3.94 -8.94 11.60
N PRO A 145 4.82 -9.19 12.60
CA PRO A 145 5.51 -10.47 12.72
C PRO A 145 4.59 -11.68 12.85
N ASP A 146 3.35 -11.47 13.34
CA ASP A 146 2.44 -12.58 13.62
C ASP A 146 1.00 -12.39 13.15
N LEU A 147 0.83 -11.60 12.08
CA LEU A 147 -0.49 -11.30 11.51
C LEU A 147 -1.25 -12.57 11.11
N THR A 148 -0.51 -13.60 10.72
CA THR A 148 -1.06 -14.89 10.29
C THR A 148 -1.67 -15.70 11.44
N ASN A 149 -1.06 -15.64 12.63
CA ASN A 149 -1.63 -16.30 13.81
C ASN A 149 -2.78 -15.50 14.42
N HIS A 150 -2.75 -14.17 14.30
CA HIS A 150 -3.83 -13.31 14.78
C HIS A 150 -5.07 -13.30 13.88
N LEU A 151 -4.91 -13.51 12.57
CA LEU A 151 -5.98 -13.45 11.56
C LEU A 151 -5.96 -14.63 10.58
N PRO A 152 -5.95 -15.89 11.06
CA PRO A 152 -5.79 -17.07 10.19
C PRO A 152 -6.90 -17.15 9.14
N ASN A 153 -6.54 -17.48 7.89
CA ASN A 153 -7.40 -17.54 6.70
C ASN A 153 -7.98 -16.19 6.20
N LEU A 154 -7.89 -15.12 6.98
CA LEU A 154 -8.28 -13.76 6.58
C LEU A 154 -7.11 -12.95 6.03
N CYS A 155 -5.89 -13.25 6.49
CA CYS A 155 -4.67 -12.51 6.16
C CYS A 155 -3.90 -13.06 4.95
N SER A 156 -4.16 -14.28 4.45
CA SER A 156 -3.31 -14.90 3.42
C SER A 156 -3.22 -14.04 2.15
N THR A 157 -4.30 -13.35 1.80
CA THR A 157 -4.34 -12.40 0.68
C THR A 157 -3.59 -11.10 1.00
N VAL A 158 -3.75 -10.57 2.22
CA VAL A 158 -3.11 -9.32 2.67
C VAL A 158 -1.60 -9.49 2.83
N CYS A 159 -1.14 -10.57 3.47
CA CYS A 159 0.28 -10.87 3.62
C CYS A 159 0.95 -11.07 2.25
N SER A 160 0.32 -11.84 1.35
CA SER A 160 0.85 -12.04 -0.01
C SER A 160 0.85 -10.74 -0.82
N ASP A 161 -0.19 -9.91 -0.71
CA ASP A 161 -0.25 -8.61 -1.38
C ASP A 161 0.82 -7.66 -0.81
N TRP A 162 1.08 -7.69 0.50
CA TRP A 162 2.16 -6.94 1.14
C TRP A 162 3.54 -7.37 0.65
N GLU A 163 3.86 -8.66 0.63
CA GLU A 163 5.16 -9.14 0.13
C GLU A 163 5.39 -8.74 -1.34
N SER A 164 4.34 -8.83 -2.16
CA SER A 164 4.40 -8.33 -3.55
C SER A 164 4.59 -6.81 -3.60
N TYR A 165 3.95 -6.06 -2.71
CA TYR A 165 4.06 -4.61 -2.65
C TYR A 165 5.45 -4.16 -2.19
N LYS A 166 6.03 -4.82 -1.18
CA LYS A 166 7.39 -4.58 -0.68
C LYS A 166 8.43 -4.75 -1.78
N LYS A 167 8.37 -5.85 -2.53
CA LYS A 167 9.28 -6.08 -3.65
C LYS A 167 9.17 -4.97 -4.70
N GLU A 168 7.96 -4.51 -5.00
CA GLU A 168 7.76 -3.43 -5.98
C GLU A 168 8.19 -2.05 -5.48
N LEU A 169 8.18 -1.83 -4.16
CA LEU A 169 8.77 -0.65 -3.52
C LEU A 169 10.30 -0.66 -3.66
N GLU A 170 10.94 -1.81 -3.46
CA GLU A 170 12.39 -1.96 -3.67
C GLU A 170 12.76 -1.72 -5.14
N GLU A 171 11.98 -2.26 -6.08
CA GLU A 171 12.14 -1.99 -7.52
C GLU A 171 11.95 -0.50 -7.86
N LEU A 172 11.05 0.21 -7.16
CA LEU A 172 10.91 1.66 -7.31
C LEU A 172 12.19 2.37 -6.89
N ASP A 173 12.74 2.05 -5.71
CA ASP A 173 13.98 2.66 -5.22
C ASP A 173 15.16 2.39 -6.18
N ASP A 174 15.22 1.21 -6.80
CA ASP A 174 16.21 0.88 -7.82
C ASP A 174 16.08 1.75 -9.09
N LEU A 175 14.86 1.99 -9.55
CA LEU A 175 14.60 2.90 -10.68
C LEU A 175 15.02 4.33 -10.33
N LYS A 176 14.67 4.81 -9.14
CA LYS A 176 15.07 6.14 -8.67
C LYS A 176 16.60 6.27 -8.63
N GLY A 177 17.27 5.28 -8.04
CA GLY A 177 18.73 5.25 -7.94
C GLY A 177 19.40 5.16 -9.31
N THR A 178 18.79 4.48 -10.28
CA THR A 178 19.31 4.39 -11.65
C THR A 178 19.25 5.74 -12.36
N LEU A 179 18.09 6.42 -12.32
CA LEU A 179 17.96 7.76 -12.90
C LEU A 179 18.92 8.75 -12.21
N LEU A 180 18.99 8.76 -10.89
CA LEU A 180 19.86 9.66 -10.13
C LEU A 180 21.34 9.43 -10.46
N ARG A 181 21.80 8.18 -10.55
CA ARG A 181 23.19 7.86 -10.92
C ARG A 181 23.52 8.29 -12.33
N ALA A 182 22.60 8.09 -13.27
CA ALA A 182 22.79 8.46 -14.67
C ALA A 182 22.89 9.99 -14.82
N LEU A 183 21.95 10.74 -14.22
CA LEU A 183 22.00 12.21 -14.18
C LEU A 183 23.27 12.71 -13.49
N GLY A 184 23.63 12.14 -12.33
CA GLY A 184 24.86 12.51 -11.62
C GLY A 184 26.14 12.16 -12.39
N GLY A 185 26.09 11.21 -13.34
CA GLY A 185 27.17 10.95 -14.30
C GLY A 185 27.34 12.10 -15.29
N GLU A 186 26.27 12.45 -15.98
CA GLU A 186 26.29 13.54 -16.98
C GLU A 186 26.63 14.90 -16.35
N ILE A 187 26.08 15.21 -15.18
CA ILE A 187 26.40 16.43 -14.45
C ILE A 187 27.88 16.47 -14.10
N ARG A 188 28.48 15.35 -13.67
CA ARG A 188 29.92 15.31 -13.38
C ARG A 188 30.77 15.51 -14.63
N ASN A 189 30.32 15.00 -15.79
CA ASN A 189 31.01 15.19 -17.06
C ASN A 189 31.02 16.68 -17.47
N CYS A 190 29.91 17.41 -17.24
CA CYS A 190 29.84 18.84 -17.53
C CYS A 190 30.87 19.66 -16.74
N PHE A 191 31.26 19.21 -15.55
CA PHE A 191 32.19 19.93 -14.67
C PHE A 191 33.54 19.19 -14.56
N GLU A 192 33.94 18.45 -15.59
CA GLU A 192 35.19 17.70 -15.60
C GLU A 192 36.41 18.62 -15.33
N GLY A 193 37.33 18.16 -14.48
CA GLY A 193 38.51 18.92 -14.08
C GLY A 193 38.28 19.91 -12.93
N LEU A 194 37.03 20.17 -12.54
CA LEU A 194 36.73 20.84 -11.28
C LEU A 194 36.77 19.82 -10.13
N LYS A 195 37.69 20.01 -9.18
CA LYS A 195 37.59 19.35 -7.87
C LYS A 195 36.44 20.00 -7.12
N PHE A 196 35.27 19.38 -7.16
CA PHE A 196 34.08 19.87 -6.47
C PHE A 196 34.36 20.11 -4.99
N ILE A 197 33.92 21.28 -4.52
CA ILE A 197 33.56 21.52 -3.13
C ILE A 197 32.07 21.83 -3.24
N PHE A 198 31.19 20.84 -3.14
CA PHE A 198 29.79 21.16 -2.82
C PHE A 198 29.86 21.90 -1.49
N PRO A 199 29.54 23.21 -1.45
CA PRO A 199 29.77 24.01 -0.26
C PRO A 199 28.87 23.45 0.85
N TYR A 200 29.48 23.20 2.00
CA TYR A 200 28.88 23.09 3.33
C TYR A 200 27.38 23.42 3.38
N ASN A 201 26.57 22.38 3.13
CA ASN A 201 25.22 22.14 3.61
C ASN A 201 24.63 21.10 2.66
N ASP A 202 24.21 19.96 3.20
CA ASP A 202 23.51 18.89 2.49
C ASP A 202 22.13 19.31 1.92
N GLN A 203 21.91 20.61 1.64
CA GLN A 203 20.61 21.21 1.33
C GLN A 203 20.29 21.29 -0.17
N TYR A 204 21.28 21.25 -1.07
CA TYR A 204 21.03 21.36 -2.51
C TYR A 204 21.94 20.43 -3.34
N ASN A 205 21.53 19.17 -3.47
CA ASN A 205 22.18 18.21 -4.35
C ASN A 205 21.67 18.39 -5.79
N LEU A 206 22.46 19.06 -6.64
CA LEU A 206 22.08 19.36 -8.04
C LEU A 206 21.54 18.14 -8.82
N PRO A 207 22.15 16.94 -8.74
CA PRO A 207 21.55 15.70 -9.23
C PRO A 207 20.11 15.42 -8.79
N GLU A 208 19.77 15.66 -7.52
CA GLU A 208 18.42 15.40 -6.99
C GLU A 208 17.41 16.46 -7.46
N ILE A 209 17.85 17.71 -7.60
CA ILE A 209 17.04 18.79 -8.19
C ILE A 209 16.69 18.43 -9.64
N VAL A 210 17.69 18.07 -10.44
CA VAL A 210 17.51 17.67 -11.84
C VAL A 210 16.63 16.42 -11.93
N TYR A 211 16.83 15.43 -11.06
CA TYR A 211 15.97 14.26 -10.96
C TYR A 211 14.50 14.65 -10.75
N ASN A 212 14.21 15.53 -9.78
CA ASN A 212 12.84 15.89 -9.45
C ASN A 212 12.17 16.68 -10.58
N ILE A 213 12.93 17.47 -11.33
CA ILE A 213 12.42 18.15 -12.52
C ILE A 213 12.09 17.14 -13.63
N VAL A 214 13.00 16.20 -13.93
CA VAL A 214 12.79 15.15 -14.95
C VAL A 214 11.55 14.30 -14.63
N VAL A 215 11.40 13.87 -13.38
CA VAL A 215 10.20 13.15 -12.92
C VAL A 215 8.96 14.06 -12.95
N GLY A 216 9.13 15.35 -12.67
CA GLY A 216 8.09 16.37 -12.71
C GLY A 216 7.48 16.59 -14.10
N LEU A 217 8.26 16.40 -15.18
CA LEU A 217 7.77 16.53 -16.57
C LEU A 217 6.55 15.67 -16.87
N GLN A 218 6.41 14.54 -16.17
CA GLN A 218 5.28 13.62 -16.35
C GLN A 218 3.94 14.20 -15.84
N ALA A 219 3.96 15.37 -15.18
CA ALA A 219 2.75 16.11 -14.81
C ALA A 219 2.09 16.84 -16.00
N GLY A 220 2.60 16.67 -17.23
CA GLY A 220 2.06 17.33 -18.42
C GLY A 220 2.47 18.80 -18.45
N GLN A 221 1.53 19.69 -18.80
CA GLN A 221 1.84 21.11 -19.00
C GLN A 221 2.44 21.77 -17.75
N GLU A 222 1.91 21.48 -16.55
CA GLU A 222 2.44 22.03 -15.30
C GLU A 222 3.89 21.61 -15.04
N GLY A 223 4.22 20.37 -15.38
CA GLY A 223 5.59 19.85 -15.29
C GLY A 223 6.52 20.55 -16.27
N TYR A 224 6.07 20.74 -17.51
CA TYR A 224 6.83 21.44 -18.54
C TYR A 224 7.04 22.93 -18.20
N ASP A 225 6.01 23.61 -17.71
CA ASP A 225 6.11 25.01 -17.26
C ASP A 225 7.11 25.15 -16.10
N SER A 226 7.13 24.18 -15.18
CA SER A 226 8.10 24.14 -14.07
C SER A 226 9.53 23.95 -14.57
N TYR A 227 9.72 23.07 -15.56
CA TYR A 227 10.99 22.86 -16.24
C TYR A 227 11.49 24.13 -16.95
N GLU A 228 10.64 24.78 -17.77
CA GLU A 228 10.99 26.01 -18.48
C GLU A 228 11.34 27.14 -17.52
N ASN A 229 10.63 27.25 -16.39
CA ASN A 229 10.97 28.20 -15.33
C ASN A 229 12.36 27.90 -14.74
N ALA A 230 12.66 26.63 -14.43
CA ALA A 230 13.98 26.24 -13.91
C ALA A 230 15.10 26.55 -14.93
N LEU A 231 14.88 26.24 -16.20
CA LEU A 231 15.82 26.54 -17.28
C LEU A 231 16.03 28.04 -17.45
N TYR A 232 14.97 28.84 -17.39
CA TYR A 232 15.05 30.30 -17.40
C TYR A 232 15.92 30.81 -16.25
N TRP A 233 15.71 30.31 -15.02
CA TRP A 233 16.53 30.69 -13.86
C TRP A 233 18.00 30.30 -14.04
N LEU A 234 18.29 29.08 -14.50
CA LEU A 234 19.67 28.62 -14.74
C LEU A 234 20.40 29.48 -15.76
N ARG A 235 19.75 29.82 -16.89
CA ARG A 235 20.32 30.68 -17.94
C ARG A 235 20.61 32.10 -17.46
N ASN A 236 19.84 32.61 -16.50
CA ASN A 236 19.99 33.96 -15.95
C ASN A 236 20.81 33.99 -14.64
N THR A 237 21.27 32.84 -14.14
CA THR A 237 22.07 32.78 -12.92
C THR A 237 23.51 33.17 -13.22
N HIS A 238 23.92 34.35 -12.75
CA HIS A 238 25.26 34.87 -12.97
C HIS A 238 26.29 34.25 -12.03
N ILE A 239 27.50 34.05 -12.54
CA ILE A 239 28.64 33.67 -11.70
C ILE A 239 29.10 34.89 -10.92
N GLN A 240 29.11 34.78 -9.60
CA GLN A 240 29.53 35.83 -8.67
C GLN A 240 30.91 35.50 -8.12
N GLU A 241 31.72 36.52 -7.88
CA GLU A 241 33.06 36.38 -7.31
C GLU A 241 33.10 37.00 -5.92
N GLN A 242 33.55 36.22 -4.93
CA GLN A 242 33.69 36.68 -3.55
C GLN A 242 35.01 36.17 -2.99
N SER A 243 35.98 37.10 -2.82
CA SER A 243 37.33 36.78 -2.36
C SER A 243 37.98 35.71 -3.24
N ASP A 244 38.56 34.65 -2.65
CA ASP A 244 39.24 33.57 -3.36
C ASP A 244 38.31 32.54 -4.03
N HIS A 245 36.99 32.79 -4.07
CA HIS A 245 35.98 31.86 -4.57
C HIS A 245 35.02 32.51 -5.56
N ILE A 246 34.45 31.68 -6.42
CA ILE A 246 33.39 32.01 -7.35
C ILE A 246 32.20 31.06 -7.15
N PHE A 247 31.00 31.58 -7.41
CA PHE A 247 29.72 30.96 -7.07
C PHE A 247 28.82 30.99 -8.30
N TRP A 248 28.18 29.87 -8.61
CA TRP A 248 27.08 29.83 -9.56
C TRP A 248 25.77 29.57 -8.81
N GLY A 249 25.10 30.67 -8.46
CA GLY A 249 23.91 30.63 -7.60
C GLY A 249 24.20 29.94 -6.26
N GLU A 250 23.27 29.10 -5.82
CA GLU A 250 23.40 28.23 -4.64
C GLU A 250 23.90 26.82 -5.00
N TYR A 251 24.25 26.58 -6.27
CA TYR A 251 24.47 25.24 -6.81
C TYR A 251 25.93 24.78 -6.71
N LEU A 252 26.88 25.67 -6.98
CA LEU A 252 28.31 25.34 -7.04
C LEU A 252 29.20 26.47 -6.53
N THR A 253 30.22 26.09 -5.77
CA THR A 253 31.29 26.98 -5.29
C THR A 253 32.65 26.38 -5.64
N VAL A 254 33.53 27.16 -6.27
CA VAL A 254 34.89 26.73 -6.61
C VAL A 254 35.92 27.84 -6.37
N PRO A 255 37.21 27.52 -6.23
CA PRO A 255 38.27 28.53 -6.17
C PRO A 255 38.26 29.45 -7.41
N ALA A 256 38.49 30.75 -7.22
CA ALA A 256 38.44 31.76 -8.29
C ALA A 256 39.38 31.45 -9.47
N LYS A 257 40.52 30.79 -9.21
CA LYS A 257 41.45 30.31 -10.26
C LYS A 257 40.83 29.33 -11.26
N ASN A 258 39.68 28.73 -10.95
CA ASN A 258 38.98 27.77 -11.80
C ASN A 258 37.83 28.41 -12.60
N ARG A 259 37.78 29.74 -12.73
CA ARG A 259 36.71 30.47 -13.41
C ARG A 259 36.38 29.93 -14.80
N ASP A 260 37.40 29.80 -15.65
CA ASP A 260 37.19 29.36 -17.03
C ASP A 260 36.58 27.94 -17.08
N LEU A 261 36.96 27.07 -16.15
CA LEU A 261 36.40 25.72 -16.02
C LEU A 261 34.95 25.75 -15.53
N LEU A 262 34.62 26.64 -14.58
CA LEU A 262 33.24 26.81 -14.12
C LEU A 262 32.35 27.38 -15.22
N GLU A 263 32.76 28.44 -15.90
CA GLU A 263 32.01 29.07 -17.00
C GLU A 263 31.74 28.06 -18.13
N LYS A 264 32.77 27.29 -18.51
CA LYS A 264 32.62 26.21 -19.47
C LYS A 264 31.63 25.16 -18.98
N GLY A 265 31.78 24.68 -17.75
CA GLY A 265 30.92 23.62 -17.23
C GLY A 265 29.47 24.03 -16.99
N VAL A 266 29.22 25.29 -16.63
CA VAL A 266 27.87 25.86 -16.56
C VAL A 266 27.21 25.86 -17.94
N SER A 267 27.95 26.26 -18.98
CA SER A 267 27.43 26.22 -20.35
C SER A 267 27.12 24.79 -20.81
N GLU A 268 27.99 23.83 -20.50
CA GLU A 268 27.77 22.41 -20.81
C GLU A 268 26.58 21.83 -20.04
N PHE A 269 26.45 22.16 -18.75
CA PHE A 269 25.31 21.74 -17.93
C PHE A 269 23.99 22.30 -18.43
N ILE A 270 23.92 23.59 -18.79
CA ILE A 270 22.69 24.19 -19.34
C ILE A 270 22.31 23.46 -20.63
N THR A 271 23.27 23.20 -21.51
CA THR A 271 23.04 22.44 -22.75
C THR A 271 22.57 21.02 -22.46
N PHE A 272 23.16 20.34 -21.47
CA PHE A 272 22.71 19.03 -21.02
C PHE A 272 21.26 19.09 -20.50
N PHE A 273 20.94 20.06 -19.65
CA PHE A 273 19.62 20.19 -19.03
C PHE A 273 18.53 20.56 -20.06
N GLU A 274 18.88 21.33 -21.08
CA GLU A 274 18.04 21.59 -22.27
C GLU A 274 17.68 20.30 -23.01
N ASN A 275 18.61 19.34 -23.06
CA ASN A 275 18.40 18.07 -23.74
C ASN A 275 17.88 16.96 -22.81
N ALA A 276 17.94 17.12 -21.49
CA ALA A 276 17.55 16.09 -20.53
C ALA A 276 16.04 15.75 -20.54
N VAL A 277 15.23 16.66 -21.10
CA VAL A 277 13.80 16.48 -21.39
C VAL A 277 13.55 15.50 -22.54
N ASP A 278 14.53 15.27 -23.41
CA ASP A 278 14.42 14.44 -24.60
C ASP A 278 15.30 13.17 -24.46
N GLY A 279 14.67 11.99 -24.56
CA GLY A 279 15.38 10.71 -24.58
C GLY A 279 15.35 9.92 -23.27
N GLU A 280 16.45 9.24 -22.95
CA GLU A 280 16.50 8.15 -21.96
C GLU A 280 16.12 8.59 -20.54
N PHE A 281 16.47 9.81 -20.12
CA PHE A 281 16.11 10.31 -18.79
C PHE A 281 14.61 10.51 -18.63
N ASN A 282 13.95 11.01 -19.67
CA ASN A 282 12.50 11.20 -19.70
C ASN A 282 11.78 9.85 -19.68
N ASP A 283 12.30 8.85 -20.41
CA ASP A 283 11.78 7.48 -20.39
C ASP A 283 11.87 6.86 -18.98
N LEU A 284 13.02 7.00 -18.30
CA LEU A 284 13.20 6.57 -16.91
C LEU A 284 12.28 7.33 -15.94
N GLY A 285 12.12 8.64 -16.13
CA GLY A 285 11.20 9.46 -15.33
C GLY A 285 9.75 9.00 -15.46
N ARG A 286 9.32 8.64 -16.68
CA ARG A 286 8.00 8.06 -16.96
C ARG A 286 7.82 6.71 -16.28
N ASP A 287 8.82 5.83 -16.35
CA ASP A 287 8.76 4.50 -15.72
C ASP A 287 8.59 4.58 -14.20
N ILE A 288 9.27 5.54 -13.56
CA ILE A 288 9.11 5.84 -12.12
C ILE A 288 7.66 6.24 -11.81
N VAL A 289 7.07 7.13 -12.61
CA VAL A 289 5.68 7.59 -12.39
C VAL A 289 4.69 6.45 -12.58
N ILE A 290 4.85 5.64 -13.63
CA ILE A 290 4.03 4.44 -13.87
C ILE A 290 4.11 3.48 -12.68
N LYS A 291 5.33 3.25 -12.15
CA LYS A 291 5.55 2.37 -11.00
C LYS A 291 4.86 2.90 -9.75
N VAL A 292 4.96 4.20 -9.47
CA VAL A 292 4.28 4.85 -8.33
C VAL A 292 2.77 4.72 -8.46
N ASP A 293 2.20 4.96 -9.63
CA ASP A 293 0.76 4.82 -9.84
C ASP A 293 0.27 3.37 -9.68
N SER A 294 1.05 2.40 -10.14
CA SER A 294 0.80 0.97 -9.89
C SER A 294 0.81 0.64 -8.40
N LEU A 295 1.83 1.11 -7.68
CA LEU A 295 1.97 0.93 -6.24
C LEU A 295 0.81 1.58 -5.48
N LYS A 296 0.36 2.79 -5.84
CA LYS A 296 -0.83 3.43 -5.24
C LYS A 296 -2.06 2.53 -5.32
N ARG A 297 -2.33 1.94 -6.49
CA ARG A 297 -3.46 1.02 -6.67
C ARG A 297 -3.33 -0.25 -5.81
N LYS A 298 -2.13 -0.79 -5.68
CA LYS A 298 -1.85 -1.95 -4.82
C LYS A 298 -2.03 -1.63 -3.34
N ARG A 299 -1.48 -0.50 -2.89
CA ARG A 299 -1.69 0.04 -1.54
C ARG A 299 -3.19 0.16 -1.24
N ASP A 300 -3.96 0.77 -2.13
CA ASP A 300 -5.41 0.93 -1.95
C ASP A 300 -6.16 -0.41 -1.90
N LYS A 301 -5.67 -1.44 -2.60
CA LYS A 301 -6.22 -2.80 -2.48
C LYS A 301 -5.94 -3.36 -1.08
N ILE A 302 -4.71 -3.27 -0.58
CA ILE A 302 -4.33 -3.76 0.75
C ILE A 302 -5.11 -3.01 1.84
N ILE A 303 -5.18 -1.68 1.78
CA ILE A 303 -5.93 -0.86 2.74
C ILE A 303 -7.42 -1.25 2.74
N ARG A 304 -8.04 -1.44 1.56
CA ARG A 304 -9.45 -1.88 1.50
C ARG A 304 -9.69 -3.24 2.13
N GLU A 305 -8.74 -4.16 2.00
CA GLU A 305 -8.81 -5.46 2.66
C GLU A 305 -8.67 -5.31 4.18
N LEU A 306 -7.72 -4.50 4.66
CA LEU A 306 -7.58 -4.20 6.09
C LEU A 306 -8.83 -3.51 6.68
N ASP A 307 -9.41 -2.55 5.96
CA ASP A 307 -10.66 -1.90 6.34
C ASP A 307 -11.84 -2.89 6.35
N ARG A 308 -11.85 -3.87 5.45
CA ARG A 308 -12.82 -4.96 5.47
C ARG A 308 -12.67 -5.80 6.73
N LEU A 309 -11.44 -6.08 7.17
CA LEU A 309 -11.17 -6.81 8.41
C LEU A 309 -11.65 -6.05 9.66
N LEU A 310 -11.58 -4.72 9.66
CA LEU A 310 -12.08 -3.91 10.77
C LEU A 310 -13.60 -4.00 10.98
N LYS A 311 -14.37 -4.42 9.97
CA LYS A 311 -15.84 -4.53 10.04
C LYS A 311 -16.33 -5.77 10.78
N TYR A 312 -15.47 -6.76 11.03
CA TYR A 312 -15.87 -7.96 11.77
C TYR A 312 -16.15 -7.61 13.23
N THR A 313 -17.30 -8.01 13.76
CA THR A 313 -17.65 -7.85 15.19
C THR A 313 -16.71 -8.65 16.08
N SER A 314 -16.29 -9.83 15.62
CA SER A 314 -15.22 -10.67 16.16
C SER A 314 -14.45 -11.32 15.01
N PHE A 315 -13.13 -11.49 15.14
CA PHE A 315 -12.34 -12.11 14.07
C PHE A 315 -12.64 -13.62 13.95
N PRO A 316 -12.95 -14.13 12.74
CA PRO A 316 -13.15 -15.55 12.52
C PRO A 316 -11.79 -16.27 12.54
N GLY A 317 -11.61 -17.16 13.51
CA GLY A 317 -10.40 -17.96 13.69
C GLY A 317 -10.02 -18.09 15.16
N GLU A 318 -9.27 -19.13 15.50
CA GLU A 318 -8.65 -19.23 16.82
C GLU A 318 -7.25 -18.65 16.76
N CYS A 319 -7.04 -17.56 17.49
CA CYS A 319 -5.71 -17.02 17.73
C CYS A 319 -4.96 -17.98 18.67
N GLU A 320 -3.78 -18.45 18.27
CA GLU A 320 -3.00 -19.40 19.08
C GLU A 320 -2.62 -18.81 20.44
N TYR A 321 -2.48 -17.49 20.56
CA TYR A 321 -2.22 -16.79 21.82
C TYR A 321 -3.38 -16.80 22.81
N LEU A 322 -4.58 -17.19 22.39
CA LEU A 322 -5.74 -17.31 23.26
C LEU A 322 -5.92 -18.75 23.80
N ARG A 323 -5.06 -19.72 23.44
CA ARG A 323 -5.19 -21.14 23.85
C ARG A 323 -4.40 -21.51 25.11
#